data_AF-A0A261CX12-F1
#
_entry.id   AF-A0A261CX12-F1
#
_cell.length_a   1.000
_cell.length_b   1.000
_cell.length_c   1.000
_cell.angle_alpha   90.00
_cell.angle_beta   90.00
_cell.angle_gamma   90.00
#
_symmetry.space_group_name_H-M   'P 1'
#
loop_
_entity.id
_entity.type
_entity.pdbx_description
1 polymer ?
#
loop_
_entity_poly.entity_id
_entity_poly.type
_entity_poly.pdbx_seq_one_letter_code
_entity_poly.pdbx_strand_id
1 'polypeptide(L)'
;MRGILDTSVVLASDVEPLPGQLALSSITLAELHFGVLVAKSHSARAERLRRLLFIQKTFTALSVDAAVAASYGQIAAAVVDAGRKPRARSMDLFIAATAHAHDARLFTRNPSNFAGLDDLLEVVAV
;
A
#
# COMPACT_ATOMS: atom_id res chain seq x y z
N MET A 1 9.76 -12.48 -8.65
CA MET A 1 9.73 -11.04 -8.31
C MET A 1 8.54 -10.77 -7.40
N ARG A 2 8.70 -9.93 -6.38
CA ARG A 2 7.66 -9.63 -5.37
C ARG A 2 6.85 -8.40 -5.76
N GLY A 3 5.58 -8.37 -5.38
CA GLY A 3 4.68 -7.24 -5.55
C GLY A 3 4.05 -6.83 -4.23
N ILE A 4 4.00 -5.54 -3.95
CA ILE A 4 3.22 -4.94 -2.86
C ILE A 4 1.93 -4.38 -3.44
N LEU A 5 0.81 -4.75 -2.83
CA LEU A 5 -0.50 -4.22 -3.20
C LEU A 5 -0.79 -2.97 -2.37
N ASP A 6 -1.07 -1.87 -3.04
CA ASP A 6 -1.69 -0.70 -2.44
C ASP A 6 -3.10 -1.04 -1.92
N THR A 7 -3.53 -0.34 -0.88
CA THR A 7 -4.87 -0.47 -0.29
C THR A 7 -5.97 -0.29 -1.33
N SER A 8 -5.76 0.57 -2.33
CA SER A 8 -6.70 0.75 -3.45
C SER A 8 -6.93 -0.53 -4.27
N VAL A 9 -5.90 -1.34 -4.50
CA VAL A 9 -5.98 -2.62 -5.21
C VAL A 9 -6.63 -3.69 -4.34
N VAL A 10 -6.27 -3.71 -3.05
CA VAL A 10 -6.83 -4.66 -2.07
C VAL A 10 -8.34 -4.45 -1.86
N LEU A 11 -8.83 -3.22 -2.02
CA LEU A 11 -10.25 -2.89 -1.90
C LEU A 11 -11.05 -3.11 -3.20
N ALA A 12 -10.38 -3.35 -4.32
CA ALA A 12 -11.05 -3.57 -5.59
C ALA A 12 -11.62 -5.00 -5.70
N SER A 13 -12.68 -5.15 -6.50
CA SER A 13 -13.35 -6.44 -6.75
C SER A 13 -13.11 -6.98 -8.17
N ASP A 14 -12.49 -6.17 -9.02
CA ASP A 14 -12.35 -6.31 -10.47
C ASP A 14 -10.87 -6.39 -10.89
N VAL A 15 -9.99 -6.84 -9.98
CA VAL A 15 -8.54 -6.95 -10.26
C VAL A 15 -8.25 -8.28 -10.94
N GLU A 16 -7.70 -8.22 -12.14
CA GLU A 16 -7.17 -9.40 -12.83
C GLU A 16 -5.98 -10.02 -12.06
N PRO A 17 -5.68 -11.31 -12.25
CA PRO A 17 -4.56 -11.96 -11.58
C PRO A 17 -3.24 -11.22 -11.81
N LEU A 18 -2.63 -10.72 -10.74
CA LEU A 18 -1.36 -10.02 -10.79
C LEU A 18 -0.17 -11.00 -10.71
N PRO A 19 0.92 -10.74 -11.45
CA PRO A 19 2.05 -11.65 -11.49
C PRO A 19 2.91 -11.58 -10.21
N GLY A 20 3.60 -12.68 -9.92
CA GLY A 20 4.63 -12.74 -8.88
C GLY A 20 4.11 -13.09 -7.48
N GLN A 21 5.00 -12.97 -6.50
CA GLN A 21 4.65 -13.20 -5.09
C GLN A 21 4.08 -11.92 -4.50
N LEU A 22 2.80 -11.92 -4.16
CA LEU A 22 2.10 -10.73 -3.66
C LEU A 22 2.14 -10.65 -2.13
N ALA A 23 2.34 -9.44 -1.61
CA ALA A 23 2.32 -9.12 -0.19
C ALA A 23 1.69 -7.73 0.04
N LEU A 24 1.48 -7.38 1.30
CA LEU A 24 0.94 -6.09 1.72
C LEU A 24 1.96 -5.34 2.57
N SER A 25 1.79 -4.03 2.68
CA SER A 25 2.35 -3.29 3.81
C SER A 25 1.45 -3.45 5.04
N SER A 26 2.03 -3.46 6.24
CA SER A 26 1.27 -3.37 7.49
C SER A 26 0.44 -2.09 7.58
N ILE A 27 0.82 -1.04 6.83
CA ILE A 27 0.04 0.19 6.70
C ILE A 27 -1.32 -0.07 6.05
N THR A 28 -1.37 -0.88 5.00
CA THR A 28 -2.62 -1.31 4.36
C THR A 28 -3.52 -2.04 5.35
N LEU A 29 -2.98 -2.93 6.20
CA LEU A 29 -3.77 -3.56 7.26
C LEU A 29 -4.30 -2.53 8.27
N ALA A 30 -3.49 -1.54 8.66
CA ALA A 30 -3.93 -0.47 9.55
C ALA A 30 -5.12 0.31 8.97
N GLU A 31 -5.08 0.64 7.68
CA GLU A 31 -6.19 1.30 6.99
C GLU A 31 -7.47 0.46 6.94
N LEU A 32 -7.34 -0.84 6.70
CA LEU A 32 -8.47 -1.76 6.70
C LEU A 32 -9.08 -1.92 8.09
N HIS A 33 -8.25 -2.07 9.13
CA HIS A 33 -8.70 -2.10 10.53
C HIS A 33 -9.45 -0.81 10.89
N PHE A 34 -8.88 0.35 10.57
CA PHE A 34 -9.55 1.64 10.77
C PHE A 34 -10.90 1.67 10.05
N GLY A 35 -10.94 1.25 8.78
CA GLY A 35 -12.15 1.17 7.98
C GLY A 35 -13.26 0.32 8.62
N VAL A 36 -12.92 -0.80 9.25
CA VAL A 36 -13.88 -1.62 10.02
C VAL A 36 -14.42 -0.84 11.22
N LEU A 37 -13.53 -0.22 12.00
CA LEU A 37 -13.89 0.44 13.26
C LEU A 37 -14.76 1.68 13.05
N VAL A 38 -14.55 2.44 11.97
CA VAL A 38 -15.34 3.65 11.67
C VAL A 38 -16.63 3.37 10.87
N ALA A 39 -16.91 2.12 10.53
CA ALA A 39 -18.12 1.76 9.80
C ALA A 39 -19.38 2.08 10.62
N LYS A 40 -20.29 2.88 10.02
CA LYS A 40 -21.49 3.40 10.68
C LYS A 40 -22.65 2.41 10.77
N SER A 41 -22.76 1.47 9.83
CA SER A 41 -23.82 0.46 9.82
C SER A 41 -23.26 -0.93 10.13
N HIS A 42 -24.11 -1.77 10.72
CA HIS A 42 -23.78 -3.18 10.98
C HIS A 42 -23.43 -3.93 9.69
N SER A 43 -24.17 -3.70 8.60
CA SER A 43 -23.92 -4.34 7.31
C SER A 43 -22.57 -3.95 6.72
N ALA A 44 -22.22 -2.66 6.72
CA ALA A 44 -20.93 -2.18 6.23
C ALA A 44 -19.77 -2.69 7.08
N ARG A 45 -19.94 -2.75 8.41
CA ARG A 45 -18.93 -3.31 9.32
C ARG A 45 -18.70 -4.79 9.08
N ALA A 46 -19.77 -5.57 8.92
CA ALA A 46 -19.69 -7.00 8.65
C ALA A 46 -18.95 -7.29 7.33
N GLU A 47 -19.27 -6.55 6.27
CA GLU A 47 -18.60 -6.70 4.97
C GLU A 47 -17.11 -6.31 5.05
N ARG A 48 -16.78 -5.18 5.68
CA ARG A 48 -15.38 -4.77 5.85
C ARG A 48 -14.58 -5.76 6.70
N LEU A 49 -15.19 -6.30 7.76
CA LEU A 49 -14.55 -7.31 8.61
C LEU A 49 -14.32 -8.62 7.84
N ARG A 50 -15.32 -9.09 7.09
CA ARG A 50 -15.20 -10.26 6.21
C ARG A 50 -14.03 -10.09 5.24
N ARG A 51 -13.94 -8.92 4.62
CA ARG A 51 -12.85 -8.57 3.70
C ARG A 51 -11.48 -8.55 4.39
N LEU A 52 -11.37 -7.88 5.54
CA LEU A 52 -10.13 -7.85 6.33
C LEU A 52 -9.64 -9.27 6.68
N LEU A 53 -10.52 -10.14 7.17
CA LEU A 53 -10.17 -11.51 7.53
C LEU A 53 -9.71 -12.33 6.30
N PHE A 54 -10.39 -12.15 5.16
CA PHE A 54 -9.98 -12.77 3.90
C PHE A 54 -8.57 -12.31 3.48
N ILE A 55 -8.31 -11.00 3.57
CA ILE A 55 -7.01 -10.40 3.21
C ILE A 55 -5.90 -10.91 4.12
N GLN A 56 -6.11 -10.92 5.44
CA GLN A 56 -5.14 -11.41 6.42
C GLN A 56 -4.82 -12.91 6.26
N LYS A 57 -5.77 -13.69 5.75
CA LYS A 57 -5.55 -15.10 5.43
C LYS A 57 -4.81 -15.29 4.10
N THR A 58 -5.02 -14.39 3.14
CA THR A 58 -4.51 -14.53 1.76
C THR A 58 -3.11 -13.96 1.60
N PHE A 59 -2.78 -12.86 2.28
CA PHE A 59 -1.53 -12.14 2.07
C PHE A 59 -0.72 -11.98 3.35
N THR A 60 0.60 -12.07 3.21
CA THR A 60 1.53 -11.66 4.25
C THR A 60 1.65 -10.13 4.26
N ALA A 61 1.46 -9.51 5.43
CA ALA A 61 1.75 -8.11 5.63
C ALA A 61 3.17 -7.91 6.17
N LEU A 62 3.95 -7.10 5.47
CA LEU A 62 5.32 -6.74 5.83
C LEU A 62 5.30 -5.55 6.78
N SER A 63 6.00 -5.69 7.91
CA SER A 63 6.06 -4.68 8.97
C SER A 63 6.90 -3.47 8.57
N VAL A 64 6.58 -2.30 9.13
CA VAL A 64 7.49 -1.14 9.09
C VAL A 64 8.65 -1.39 10.04
N ASP A 65 9.80 -1.76 9.49
CA ASP A 65 11.05 -1.96 10.20
C ASP A 65 12.09 -0.86 9.86
N ALA A 66 13.35 -1.05 10.27
CA ALA A 66 14.42 -0.09 10.02
C ALA A 66 14.70 0.11 8.51
N ALA A 67 14.57 -0.95 7.69
CA ALA A 67 14.79 -0.85 6.26
C ALA A 67 13.65 -0.05 5.59
N VAL A 68 12.40 -0.31 5.99
CA VAL A 68 11.24 0.48 5.53
C VAL A 68 11.37 1.94 5.96
N ALA A 69 11.85 2.21 7.18
CA ALA A 69 12.07 3.56 7.68
C ALA A 69 13.14 4.32 6.87
N ALA A 70 14.25 3.67 6.52
CA ALA A 70 15.28 4.25 5.67
C ALA A 70 14.76 4.53 4.25
N SER A 71 14.02 3.58 3.67
CA SER A 71 13.34 3.74 2.37
C SER A 71 12.35 4.90 2.38
N TYR A 72 11.58 5.07 3.46
CA TYR A 72 10.66 6.19 3.59
C TYR A 72 11.37 7.54 3.48
N GLY A 73 12.56 7.67 4.08
CA GLY A 73 13.37 8.89 3.97
C GLY A 73 13.71 9.24 2.52
N GLN A 74 14.13 8.23 1.73
CA GLN A 74 14.46 8.41 0.31
C GLN A 74 13.23 8.78 -0.53
N ILE A 75 12.15 8.02 -0.35
CA ILE A 75 10.86 8.24 -1.04
C ILE A 75 10.30 9.63 -0.69
N ALA A 76 10.33 10.04 0.58
CA ALA A 76 9.84 11.34 1.00
C ALA A 76 10.69 12.49 0.46
N ALA A 77 12.02 12.32 0.36
CA ALA A 77 12.90 13.30 -0.26
C ALA A 77 12.58 13.48 -1.75
N ALA A 78 12.44 12.38 -2.51
CA ALA A 78 12.05 12.42 -3.91
C ALA A 78 10.69 13.12 -4.14
N VAL A 79 9.73 12.91 -3.24
CA VAL A 79 8.43 13.62 -3.28
C VAL A 79 8.59 15.12 -3.07
N VAL A 80 9.50 15.56 -2.19
CA VAL A 80 9.81 16.98 -1.98
C VAL A 80 10.47 17.57 -3.23
N ASP A 81 11.43 16.87 -3.82
CA ASP A 81 12.13 17.30 -5.03
C ASP A 81 11.18 17.41 -6.23
N ALA A 82 10.16 16.55 -6.29
CA ALA A 82 9.05 16.64 -7.24
C ALA A 82 8.04 17.77 -6.94
N GLY A 83 8.29 18.63 -5.94
CA GLY A 83 7.45 19.77 -5.58
C GLY A 83 6.17 19.41 -4.81
N ARG A 84 6.10 18.21 -4.22
CA ARG A 84 4.91 17.70 -3.52
C ARG A 84 5.12 17.68 -2.01
N LYS A 85 4.03 17.50 -1.24
CA LYS A 85 4.06 17.50 0.25
C LYS A 85 3.93 16.08 0.80
N PRO A 86 5.00 15.49 1.39
CA PRO A 86 4.97 14.12 1.91
C PRO A 86 3.94 13.89 3.02
N ARG A 87 3.81 14.83 3.97
CA ARG A 87 2.93 14.69 5.14
C ARG A 87 1.47 14.39 4.82
N ALA A 88 0.95 14.94 3.72
CA ALA A 88 -0.43 14.70 3.28
C ALA A 88 -0.67 13.26 2.79
N ARG A 89 0.41 12.50 2.53
CA ARG A 89 0.41 11.19 1.87
C ARG A 89 1.23 10.17 2.67
N SER A 90 1.44 10.42 3.97
CA SER A 90 2.37 9.65 4.80
C SER A 90 2.11 8.13 4.73
N MET A 91 0.84 7.72 4.73
CA MET A 91 0.43 6.31 4.62
C MET A 91 0.83 5.72 3.27
N ASP A 92 0.43 6.35 2.16
CA ASP A 92 0.83 5.95 0.80
C ASP A 92 2.36 5.83 0.67
N LEU A 93 3.10 6.80 1.21
CA LEU A 93 4.57 6.79 1.13
C LEU A 93 5.20 5.67 1.95
N PHE A 94 4.61 5.25 3.08
CA PHE A 94 5.07 4.05 3.78
C PHE A 94 4.74 2.76 3.03
N ILE A 95 3.63 2.70 2.29
CA ILE A 95 3.32 1.57 1.41
C ILE A 95 4.39 1.50 0.29
N ALA A 96 4.69 2.62 -0.36
CA ALA A 96 5.76 2.72 -1.36
C ALA A 96 7.14 2.39 -0.78
N ALA A 97 7.46 2.87 0.42
CA ALA A 97 8.71 2.57 1.11
C ALA A 97 8.83 1.08 1.46
N THR A 98 7.71 0.42 1.76
CA THR A 98 7.67 -1.04 1.97
C THR A 98 8.03 -1.76 0.67
N ALA A 99 7.49 -1.32 -0.48
CA ALA A 99 7.82 -1.90 -1.78
C ALA A 99 9.31 -1.69 -2.13
N HIS A 100 9.81 -0.47 -1.94
CA HIS A 100 11.21 -0.13 -2.16
C HIS A 100 12.17 -0.94 -1.29
N ALA A 101 11.90 -1.05 0.02
CA ALA A 101 12.74 -1.79 0.97
C ALA A 101 12.83 -3.30 0.70
N HIS A 102 11.90 -3.84 -0.11
CA HIS A 102 11.82 -5.27 -0.41
C HIS A 102 12.03 -5.58 -1.90
N ASP A 103 12.62 -4.64 -2.66
CA ASP A 103 12.88 -4.77 -4.10
C ASP A 103 11.64 -5.25 -4.87
N ALA A 104 10.48 -4.68 -4.53
CA ALA A 104 9.17 -5.10 -5.02
C ALA A 104 8.51 -4.03 -5.87
N ARG A 105 7.67 -4.46 -6.82
CA ARG A 105 6.75 -3.58 -7.56
C ARG A 105 5.65 -3.08 -6.65
N LEU A 106 5.18 -1.85 -6.85
CA LEU A 106 3.97 -1.35 -6.22
C LEU A 106 2.81 -1.40 -7.21
N PHE A 107 1.82 -2.24 -6.92
CA PHE A 107 0.56 -2.26 -7.68
C PHE A 107 -0.44 -1.30 -7.07
N THR A 108 -0.98 -0.37 -7.86
CA THR A 108 -1.91 0.66 -7.37
C THR A 108 -2.95 1.03 -8.42
N ARG A 109 -4.15 1.42 -7.96
CA ARG A 109 -5.17 2.06 -8.83
C ARG A 109 -4.98 3.58 -8.93
N ASN A 110 -4.07 4.14 -8.15
CA ASN A 110 -3.82 5.58 -8.06
C ASN A 110 -2.34 5.90 -8.37
N PRO A 111 -1.81 5.57 -9.57
CA PRO A 111 -0.39 5.75 -9.88
C PRO A 111 0.09 7.20 -9.73
N SER A 112 -0.80 8.18 -9.95
CA SER A 112 -0.52 9.60 -9.74
C SER A 112 -0.19 9.96 -8.29
N ASN A 113 -0.55 9.10 -7.32
CA ASN A 113 -0.13 9.29 -5.94
C ASN A 113 1.38 9.14 -5.75
N PHE A 114 2.03 8.39 -6.63
CA PHE A 114 3.45 8.01 -6.58
C PHE A 114 4.30 8.70 -7.64
N ALA A 115 3.75 9.69 -8.36
CA ALA A 115 4.50 10.46 -9.34
C ALA A 115 5.75 11.11 -8.72
N GLY A 116 6.89 10.97 -9.40
CA GLY A 116 8.21 11.43 -8.92
C GLY A 116 9.04 10.35 -8.21
N LEU A 117 8.59 9.09 -8.21
CA LEU A 117 9.31 7.97 -7.59
C LEU A 117 9.90 6.99 -8.62
N ASP A 118 9.86 7.33 -9.90
CA ASP A 118 10.15 6.42 -11.02
C ASP A 118 11.58 5.84 -10.97
N ASP A 119 12.55 6.61 -10.44
CA ASP A 119 13.94 6.18 -10.28
C ASP A 119 14.18 5.26 -9.06
N LEU A 120 13.21 5.21 -8.13
CA LEU A 120 13.31 4.46 -6.88
C LEU A 120 12.40 3.23 -6.88
N LEU A 121 11.24 3.28 -7.53
CA LEU A 121 10.20 2.27 -7.39
C LEU A 121 9.45 2.05 -8.70
N GLU A 122 9.35 0.78 -9.12
CA GLU A 122 8.47 0.40 -10.22
C GLU A 122 7.01 0.42 -9.76
N VAL A 123 6.26 1.41 -10.21
CA VAL A 123 4.81 1.56 -9.95
C VAL A 123 4.03 1.02 -11.14
N VAL A 124 3.15 0.06 -10.88
CA VAL A 124 2.31 -0.60 -11.88
C VAL A 124 0.85 -0.23 -11.64
N ALA A 125 0.24 0.41 -12.62
CA ALA A 125 -1.19 0.72 -12.60
C ALA A 125 -2.03 -0.54 -12.83
N VAL A 126 -3.11 -0.69 -12.06
CA VAL A 126 -4.08 -1.80 -12.13
C VAL A 126 -5.49 -1.26 -12.32
#